data_AF-A0A3D3L869-F1
#
_entry.id   AF-A0A3D3L869-F1
#
_cell.length_a   1.000
_cell.length_b   1.000
_cell.length_c   1.000
_cell.angle_alpha   90.00
_cell.angle_beta   90.00
_cell.angle_gamma   90.00
#
_symmetry.space_group_name_H-M   'P 1'
#
loop_
_entity.id
_entity.type
_entity.pdbx_description
1 polymer ?
#
loop_
_entity_poly.entity_id
_entity_poly.type
_entity_poly.pdbx_seq_one_letter_code
_entity_poly.pdbx_strand_id
1 'polypeptide(L)'
;NATPDEIMLDNGETVSTITLVVRNKSLETANNVNMTFESNKGFIEPTATTNDSGRISLPFTDQGQESDVGQAVIITQFTHPGVGETILDSVFVSIDVNYTINLIAYPVAL
;
A
#
# COMPACT_ATOMS: atom_id res chain seq x y z
N ASN A 1 -6.40 13.37 -9.62
CA ASN A 1 -6.79 11.95 -9.75
C ASN A 1 -5.55 11.09 -9.57
N ALA A 2 -5.14 10.87 -8.32
CA ALA A 2 -4.19 9.81 -8.03
C ALA A 2 -4.91 8.48 -8.30
N THR A 3 -4.46 7.76 -9.32
CA THR A 3 -4.77 6.35 -9.48
C THR A 3 -4.32 5.62 -8.21
N PRO A 4 -5.00 4.56 -7.74
CA PRO A 4 -4.69 3.89 -6.47
C PRO A 4 -3.26 3.30 -6.42
N ASP A 5 -2.52 3.40 -7.51
CA ASP A 5 -1.15 2.93 -7.67
C ASP A 5 -0.09 4.00 -7.33
N GLU A 6 -0.49 5.24 -6.99
CA GLU A 6 0.46 6.34 -6.71
C GLU A 6 -0.01 7.27 -5.58
N ILE A 7 0.91 7.60 -4.68
CA ILE A 7 0.79 8.64 -3.64
C ILE A 7 2.05 9.52 -3.67
N MET A 8 2.01 10.68 -3.01
CA MET A 8 3.15 11.58 -2.88
C MET A 8 3.83 11.38 -1.52
N LEU A 9 5.13 11.72 -1.43
CA LEU A 9 5.82 11.92 -0.16
C LEU A 9 5.33 13.23 0.47
N ASP A 10 4.24 13.16 1.21
CA ASP A 10 3.56 14.31 1.81
C ASP A 10 3.17 14.08 3.28
N ASN A 11 3.76 13.07 3.92
CA ASN A 11 3.52 12.71 5.31
C ASN A 11 2.05 12.34 5.57
N GLY A 12 1.48 11.55 4.65
CA GLY A 12 0.17 10.92 4.76
C GLY A 12 -1.02 11.80 4.37
N GLU A 13 -0.80 12.86 3.58
CA GLU A 13 -1.88 13.65 2.98
C GLU A 13 -2.50 12.92 1.79
N THR A 14 -1.69 12.27 0.95
CA THR A 14 -2.18 11.39 -0.11
C THR A 14 -2.28 9.94 0.39
N VAL A 15 -3.42 9.30 0.07
CA VAL A 15 -3.77 7.98 0.60
C VAL A 15 -4.18 7.07 -0.56
N SER A 16 -3.59 5.88 -0.60
CA SER A 16 -4.10 4.78 -1.44
C SER A 16 -4.96 3.83 -0.59
N THR A 17 -6.02 3.27 -1.18
CA THR A 17 -6.88 2.29 -0.51
C THR A 17 -6.57 0.89 -1.01
N ILE A 18 -5.95 0.08 -0.15
CA ILE A 18 -5.67 -1.33 -0.43
C ILE A 18 -6.91 -2.17 -0.13
N THR A 19 -7.36 -2.93 -1.12
CA THR A 19 -8.56 -3.78 -1.01
C THR A 19 -8.19 -5.24 -1.19
N LEU A 20 -8.67 -6.08 -0.27
CA LEU A 20 -8.57 -7.54 -0.34
C LEU A 20 -9.97 -8.15 -0.35
N VAL A 21 -10.13 -9.26 -1.07
CA VAL A 21 -11.33 -10.13 -0.97
C VAL A 21 -10.87 -11.57 -0.76
N VAL A 22 -11.29 -12.19 0.33
CA VAL A 22 -10.99 -13.61 0.61
C VAL A 22 -12.15 -14.46 0.12
N ARG A 23 -11.85 -15.48 -0.69
CA ARG A 23 -12.83 -16.43 -1.21
C ARG A 23 -12.39 -17.87 -0.98
N ASN A 24 -13.36 -18.77 -0.75
CA ASN A 24 -13.12 -20.21 -0.69
C ASN A 24 -12.99 -20.82 -2.11
N LYS A 25 -12.73 -22.14 -2.19
CA LYS A 25 -12.62 -22.86 -3.48
C LYS A 25 -13.91 -22.84 -4.32
N SER A 26 -15.06 -22.59 -3.70
CA SER A 26 -16.36 -22.42 -4.35
C SER A 26 -16.63 -20.96 -4.77
N LEU A 27 -15.63 -20.07 -4.63
CA LEU A 27 -15.70 -18.63 -4.91
C LEU A 27 -16.65 -17.82 -4.01
N GLU A 28 -17.06 -18.39 -2.88
CA GLU A 28 -17.86 -17.68 -1.86
C GLU A 28 -16.94 -16.88 -0.94
N THR A 29 -17.42 -15.74 -0.48
CA THR A 29 -16.67 -14.83 0.40
C THR A 29 -16.50 -15.41 1.80
N ALA A 30 -15.29 -15.31 2.37
CA ALA A 30 -15.01 -15.75 3.72
C ALA A 30 -14.94 -14.54 4.67
N ASN A 31 -15.90 -14.46 5.61
CA ASN A 31 -15.97 -13.43 6.64
C ASN A 31 -15.16 -13.84 7.89
N ASN A 32 -14.83 -12.86 8.73
CA ASN A 32 -14.13 -13.05 9.99
C ASN A 32 -12.75 -13.77 9.84
N VAL A 33 -12.08 -13.54 8.71
CA VAL A 33 -10.74 -14.05 8.44
C VAL A 33 -9.72 -12.99 8.83
N ASN A 34 -8.83 -13.31 9.78
CA ASN A 34 -7.73 -12.44 10.15
C ASN A 34 -6.60 -12.54 9.12
N MET A 35 -6.16 -11.38 8.62
CA MET A 35 -5.15 -11.22 7.59
C MET A 35 -4.00 -10.39 8.14
N THR A 36 -2.77 -10.75 7.78
CA THR A 36 -1.58 -9.96 8.08
C THR A 36 -1.11 -9.22 6.83
N PHE A 37 -0.61 -8.01 7.01
CA PHE A 37 -0.08 -7.15 5.97
C PHE A 37 1.32 -6.68 6.35
N GLU A 38 2.21 -6.64 5.37
CA GLU A 38 3.54 -6.08 5.50
C GLU A 38 3.81 -5.18 4.31
N SER A 39 4.52 -4.07 4.54
CA SER A 39 5.03 -3.24 3.47
C SER A 39 6.51 -2.95 3.70
N ASN A 40 7.27 -2.88 2.60
CA ASN A 40 8.69 -2.54 2.66
C ASN A 40 8.93 -1.01 2.72
N LYS A 41 7.91 -0.18 2.47
CA LYS A 41 7.95 1.29 2.43
C LYS A 41 6.60 1.86 2.84
N GLY A 42 6.57 3.07 3.39
CA GLY A 42 5.33 3.66 3.88
C GLY A 42 4.69 2.84 4.99
N PHE A 43 3.40 3.04 5.20
CA PHE A 43 2.65 2.45 6.31
C PHE A 43 1.32 1.87 5.86
N ILE A 44 1.04 0.66 6.36
CA ILE A 44 -0.27 0.00 6.35
C ILE A 44 -0.48 -0.67 7.71
N GLU A 45 -1.72 -0.71 8.17
CA GLU A 45 -2.06 -1.48 9.38
C GLU A 45 -1.70 -2.96 9.20
N PRO A 46 -0.94 -3.55 10.13
CA PRO A 46 -0.34 -4.87 9.95
C PRO A 46 -1.34 -6.02 10.05
N THR A 47 -2.55 -5.76 10.56
CA THR A 47 -3.60 -6.77 10.71
C THR A 47 -4.96 -6.20 10.42
N ALA A 48 -5.81 -6.97 9.73
CA ALA A 48 -7.23 -6.66 9.61
C ALA A 48 -8.06 -7.92 9.42
N THR A 49 -9.34 -7.84 9.78
CA THR A 49 -10.30 -8.94 9.66
C THR A 49 -11.29 -8.67 8.54
N THR A 50 -11.59 -9.68 7.72
CA THR A 50 -12.60 -9.54 6.67
C THR A 50 -13.99 -9.29 7.26
N ASN A 51 -14.73 -8.36 6.64
CA ASN A 51 -16.12 -8.04 7.00
C ASN A 51 -17.10 -9.12 6.50
N ASP A 52 -18.41 -8.89 6.68
CA ASP A 52 -19.47 -9.83 6.25
C ASP A 52 -19.51 -10.11 4.74
N SER A 53 -18.88 -9.26 3.92
CA SER A 53 -18.69 -9.48 2.48
C SER A 53 -17.35 -10.13 2.14
N GLY A 54 -16.59 -10.58 3.13
CA GLY A 54 -15.25 -11.15 2.95
C GLY A 54 -14.20 -10.15 2.48
N ARG A 55 -14.39 -8.84 2.74
CA ARG A 55 -13.51 -7.77 2.25
C ARG A 55 -12.75 -7.10 3.38
N ILE A 56 -11.55 -6.63 3.05
CA ILE A 56 -10.77 -5.67 3.84
C ILE A 56 -10.48 -4.46 2.95
N SER A 57 -10.56 -3.26 3.53
CA SER A 57 -10.10 -2.01 2.92
C SER A 57 -9.25 -1.26 3.93
N LEU A 58 -7.98 -1.05 3.62
CA LEU A 58 -7.03 -0.36 4.49
C LEU A 58 -6.43 0.86 3.78
N PRO A 59 -6.24 1.98 4.49
CA PRO A 59 -5.45 3.08 3.98
C PRO A 59 -3.97 2.69 3.96
N PHE A 60 -3.27 3.12 2.92
CA PHE A 60 -1.83 3.09 2.79
C PHE A 60 -1.32 4.52 2.57
N THR A 61 -0.28 4.91 3.32
CA THR A 61 0.29 6.25 3.29
C THR A 61 1.82 6.20 3.34
N ASP A 62 2.49 7.28 2.94
CA ASP A 62 3.90 7.49 3.31
C ASP A 62 4.02 7.93 4.78
N GLN A 63 5.25 8.04 5.28
CA GLN A 63 5.58 8.49 6.64
C GLN A 63 6.43 9.77 6.66
N GLY A 64 6.47 10.50 5.55
CA GLY A 64 7.29 11.70 5.38
C GLY A 64 8.80 11.44 5.38
N GLN A 65 9.24 10.18 5.24
CA GLN A 65 10.65 9.81 5.22
C GLN A 65 11.13 9.65 3.78
N GLU A 66 12.30 10.19 3.43
CA GLU A 66 12.88 10.01 2.08
C GLU A 66 13.07 8.53 1.70
N SER A 67 13.21 7.64 2.68
CA SER A 67 13.26 6.19 2.47
C SER A 67 11.97 5.58 1.90
N ASP A 68 10.84 6.29 2.01
CA ASP A 68 9.55 5.84 1.47
C ASP A 68 9.49 5.99 -0.05
N VAL A 69 10.27 6.91 -0.64
CA VAL A 69 10.25 7.19 -2.08
C VAL A 69 10.51 5.94 -2.91
N GLY A 70 9.75 5.78 -3.99
CA GLY A 70 9.81 4.65 -4.92
C GLY A 70 8.65 3.67 -4.75
N GLN A 71 8.84 2.43 -5.25
CA GLN A 71 7.77 1.42 -5.24
C GLN A 71 7.69 0.69 -3.89
N ALA A 72 6.59 0.92 -3.17
CA ALA A 72 6.16 0.11 -2.06
C ALA A 72 5.56 -1.22 -2.55
N VAL A 73 6.00 -2.32 -1.95
CA VAL A 73 5.47 -3.66 -2.14
C VAL A 73 4.70 -4.00 -0.88
N ILE A 74 3.40 -4.24 -1.02
CA ILE A 74 2.51 -4.60 0.09
C ILE A 74 2.16 -6.07 -0.10
N ILE A 75 2.51 -6.89 0.89
CA ILE A 75 2.31 -8.33 0.88
C ILE A 75 1.28 -8.67 1.94
N THR A 76 0.38 -9.60 1.62
CA THR A 76 -0.51 -10.20 2.59
C THR A 76 -0.40 -11.72 2.56
N GLN A 77 -0.66 -12.35 3.69
CA GLN A 77 -0.68 -13.80 3.80
C GLN A 77 -1.87 -14.30 4.60
N PHE A 78 -2.34 -15.50 4.25
CA PHE A 78 -3.36 -16.23 4.98
C PHE A 78 -3.00 -17.70 5.09
N THR A 79 -3.01 -18.24 6.31
CA THR A 79 -2.85 -19.68 6.55
C THR A 79 -4.19 -20.27 6.99
N HIS A 80 -4.72 -21.21 6.21
CA HIS A 80 -6.01 -21.82 6.54
C HIS A 80 -5.87 -22.78 7.75
N PRO A 81 -6.63 -22.58 8.85
CA PRO A 81 -6.41 -23.30 10.11
C PRO A 81 -6.63 -24.82 10.01
N GLY A 82 -7.48 -25.26 9.08
CA GLY A 82 -7.78 -26.69 8.86
C GLY A 82 -6.98 -27.37 7.75
N VAL A 83 -6.15 -26.63 6.98
CA VAL A 83 -5.44 -27.17 5.80
C VAL A 83 -3.93 -26.97 5.93
N GLY A 84 -3.48 -25.95 6.67
CA GLY A 84 -2.05 -25.69 6.88
C GLY A 84 -1.33 -25.05 5.68
N GLU A 85 -2.05 -24.80 4.58
CA GLU A 85 -1.52 -24.07 3.43
C GLU A 85 -1.55 -22.56 3.69
N THR A 86 -0.44 -21.90 3.38
CA THR A 86 -0.31 -20.43 3.37
C THR A 86 -0.43 -19.92 1.95
N ILE A 87 -1.32 -18.95 1.75
CA ILE A 87 -1.51 -18.22 0.50
C ILE A 87 -0.88 -16.85 0.68
N LEU A 88 -0.15 -16.39 -0.34
CA LEU A 88 0.49 -15.08 -0.41
C LEU A 88 -0.09 -14.31 -1.60
N ASP A 89 -0.30 -13.02 -1.42
CA ASP A 89 -0.64 -12.09 -2.49
C ASP A 89 0.06 -10.74 -2.28
N SER A 90 0.24 -9.96 -3.36
CA SER A 90 0.94 -8.68 -3.30
C SER A 90 0.38 -7.64 -4.25
N VAL A 91 0.44 -6.38 -3.82
CA VAL A 91 0.14 -5.20 -4.64
C VAL A 91 1.26 -4.16 -4.53
N PHE A 92 1.27 -3.20 -5.45
CA PHE A 92 2.32 -2.18 -5.55
C PHE A 92 1.70 -0.79 -5.49
N VAL A 93 2.37 0.12 -4.78
CA VAL A 93 2.05 1.56 -4.77
C VAL A 93 3.34 2.34 -4.96
N SER A 94 3.34 3.30 -5.87
CA SER A 94 4.45 4.24 -6.08
C SER A 94 4.32 5.42 -5.12
N ILE A 95 5.42 5.79 -4.45
CA ILE A 95 5.53 6.99 -3.63
C ILE A 95 6.44 7.96 -4.38
N ASP A 96 5.85 9.03 -4.94
CA ASP A 96 6.55 10.01 -5.77
C ASP A 96 6.80 11.33 -5.02
N VAL A 97 7.58 12.22 -5.64
CA VAL A 97 8.07 13.48 -5.06
C VAL A 97 8.02 14.58 -6.11
N ASN A 98 7.45 15.73 -5.74
CA ASN A 98 7.44 16.89 -6.63
C ASN A 98 8.74 17.70 -6.45
N TYR A 99 9.67 17.57 -7.39
CA TYR A 99 10.88 18.41 -7.43
C TYR A 99 10.66 19.69 -8.24
N THR A 100 11.10 20.83 -7.70
CA THR A 100 11.23 22.09 -8.45
C THR A 100 12.70 22.37 -8.71
N ILE A 101 13.08 22.52 -9.99
CA ILE A 101 14.44 22.89 -10.40
C ILE A 101 14.47 24.39 -10.73
N ASN A 102 15.40 25.13 -10.11
CA ASN A 102 15.63 26.55 -10.38
C ASN A 102 17.03 26.76 -10.98
N LEU A 103 17.10 27.36 -12.17
CA LEU A 103 18.36 27.79 -12.79
C LEU A 103 18.44 29.32 -12.75
N ILE A 104 19.56 29.85 -12.26
CA ILE A 104 19.82 31.30 -12.18
C ILE A 104 21.17 31.58 -12.87
N ALA A 105 21.19 32.57 -13.77
CA ALA A 105 22.40 33.04 -14.44
C ALA A 105 22.70 34.48 -14.03
N TYR A 106 23.97 34.77 -13.72
CA TYR A 106 24.45 36.12 -13.43
C TYR A 106 25.33 36.61 -14.59
N PRO A 107 25.17 37.87 -15.06
CA PRO A 107 26.08 38.43 -16.05
C PRO A 107 27.47 38.64 -15.44
N VAL A 108 28.51 38.38 -16.23
CA VAL A 108 29.89 38.72 -15.87
C VAL A 108 30.22 40.07 -16.51
N ALA A 109 30.56 41.07 -15.70
CA ALA A 109 31.03 42.36 -16.21
C ALA A 109 32.50 42.23 -16.64
N LEU A 110 32.82 42.80 -17.82
CA LEU A 110 34.19 43.00 -18.31
C LEU A 110 34.77 44.30 -17.75
#